data_AF-A0A4Z0KE48-F1
#
_entry.id   AF-A0A4Z0KE48-F1
#
_cell.length_a   1.000
_cell.length_b   1.000
_cell.length_c   1.000
_cell.angle_alpha   90.00
_cell.angle_beta   90.00
_cell.angle_gamma   90.00
#
_symmetry.space_group_name_H-M   'P 1'
#
loop_
_entity.id
_entity.type
_entity.pdbx_description
1 polymer ?
#
loop_
_entity_poly.entity_id
_entity_poly.type
_entity_poly.pdbx_seq_one_letter_code
_entity_poly.pdbx_strand_id
1 'polypeptide(L)'
;MNGEHSDLLGRATEEPLAEGHGDLTPWNLLLGERWVFIDWDGAAAGTRLWDLAYSAQAFTLNDMSVDPNVAGQSLGAFVDGYRAEAELLSVIPDVLAQRTWAMYEMLRDAHRDGAEPWGTTFLNGHGDHWRAVAEYVERGVEVWGDAIRVGP
;
A
#
# COMPACT_ATOMS: atom_id res chain seq x y z
N MET A 1 16.34 4.87 -16.20
CA MET A 1 16.39 3.77 -15.24
C MET A 1 15.58 2.60 -15.81
N ASN A 2 16.14 1.75 -16.68
CA ASN A 2 15.26 0.99 -17.61
C ASN A 2 15.59 -0.51 -17.79
N GLY A 3 16.48 -1.10 -17.00
CA GLY A 3 16.76 -2.55 -17.06
C GLY A 3 16.75 -3.17 -15.66
N GLU A 4 17.73 -2.82 -14.84
CA GLU A 4 17.86 -3.38 -13.48
C GLU A 4 16.63 -3.14 -12.60
N HIS A 5 16.03 -1.95 -12.60
CA HIS A 5 14.84 -1.66 -11.79
C HIS A 5 13.61 -2.49 -12.22
N SER A 6 13.44 -2.72 -13.52
CA SER A 6 12.38 -3.61 -14.04
C SER A 6 12.63 -5.06 -13.64
N ASP A 7 13.89 -5.51 -13.64
CA ASP A 7 14.27 -6.86 -13.21
C ASP A 7 14.06 -7.03 -11.70
N LEU A 8 14.36 -6.02 -10.88
CA LEU A 8 14.12 -6.03 -9.44
C LEU A 8 12.63 -6.05 -9.12
N LEU A 9 11.81 -5.27 -9.83
CA LEU A 9 10.35 -5.34 -9.74
C LEU A 9 9.84 -6.75 -10.09
N GLY A 10 10.36 -7.35 -11.16
CA GLY A 10 10.04 -8.73 -11.53
C GLY A 10 10.39 -9.73 -10.42
N ARG A 11 11.62 -9.68 -9.89
CA ARG A 11 12.07 -10.60 -8.84
C ARG A 11 11.31 -10.43 -7.52
N ALA A 12 11.00 -9.20 -7.12
CA ALA A 12 10.28 -8.94 -5.88
C ALA A 12 8.78 -9.28 -5.99
N THR A 13 8.22 -9.34 -7.20
CA THR A 13 6.87 -9.86 -7.46
C THR A 13 6.83 -11.37 -7.68
N GLU A 14 7.97 -12.00 -7.97
CA GLU A 14 8.16 -13.45 -8.07
C GLU A 14 8.61 -14.11 -6.74
N GLU A 15 8.72 -13.36 -5.63
CA GLU A 15 8.96 -13.97 -4.32
C GLU A 15 7.93 -15.08 -4.04
N PRO A 16 8.33 -16.21 -3.42
CA PRO A 16 7.40 -17.28 -3.10
C PRO A 16 6.20 -16.72 -2.34
N LEU A 17 5.00 -17.01 -2.85
CA LEU A 17 3.79 -16.58 -2.18
C LEU A 17 3.76 -17.18 -0.77
N ALA A 18 3.57 -16.31 0.21
CA ALA A 18 3.33 -16.67 1.59
C ALA A 18 1.91 -16.22 1.98
N GLU A 19 1.42 -16.69 3.12
CA GLU A 19 0.14 -16.22 3.64
C GLU A 19 0.29 -14.78 4.15
N GLY A 20 -0.24 -13.84 3.37
CA GLY A 20 -0.34 -12.43 3.71
C GLY A 20 -1.71 -12.12 4.31
N HIS A 21 -1.81 -11.05 5.06
CA HIS A 21 -3.07 -10.62 5.67
C HIS A 21 -3.93 -9.83 4.68
N GLY A 22 -3.32 -9.13 3.73
CA GLY A 22 -4.03 -8.35 2.70
C GLY A 22 -4.64 -7.02 3.16
N ASP A 23 -4.75 -6.77 4.48
CA ASP A 23 -5.35 -5.56 5.08
C ASP A 23 -4.74 -5.15 6.44
N LEU A 24 -3.41 -5.19 6.54
CA LEU A 24 -2.67 -4.65 7.71
C LEU A 24 -2.67 -3.12 7.69
N THR A 25 -3.70 -2.52 8.28
CA THR A 25 -3.99 -1.08 8.17
C THR A 25 -4.31 -0.45 9.53
N PRO A 26 -4.37 0.89 9.63
CA PRO A 26 -4.69 1.56 10.89
C PRO A 26 -6.04 1.16 11.48
N TRP A 27 -7.05 0.91 10.62
CA TRP A 27 -8.40 0.54 11.07
C TRP A 27 -8.49 -0.90 11.59
N ASN A 28 -7.51 -1.75 11.26
CA ASN A 28 -7.41 -3.14 11.73
C ASN A 28 -6.36 -3.33 12.85
N LEU A 29 -5.72 -2.25 13.31
CA LEU A 29 -4.74 -2.29 14.39
C LEU A 29 -5.35 -1.84 15.73
N LEU A 30 -5.44 -2.77 16.69
CA LEU A 30 -5.83 -2.47 18.05
C LEU A 30 -4.62 -2.10 18.91
N LEU A 31 -4.70 -0.95 19.58
CA LEU A 31 -3.67 -0.47 20.50
C LEU A 31 -4.07 -0.75 21.97
N GLY A 32 -3.13 -1.25 22.76
CA GLY A 32 -3.31 -1.56 24.18
C GLY A 32 -1.98 -1.96 24.83
N GLU A 33 -2.00 -2.86 25.82
CA GLU A 33 -0.77 -3.44 26.40
C GLU A 33 0.07 -4.17 25.34
N ARG A 34 -0.60 -4.69 24.30
CA ARG A 34 0.00 -5.25 23.09
C ARG A 34 -0.73 -4.68 21.89
N TRP A 35 -0.04 -4.65 20.76
CA TRP A 35 -0.60 -4.27 19.48
C TRP A 35 -1.06 -5.53 18.75
N VAL A 36 -2.29 -5.52 18.24
CA VAL A 36 -2.92 -6.71 17.65
C VAL A 36 -3.62 -6.33 16.36
N PHE A 37 -3.31 -7.05 15.27
CA PHE A 37 -4.07 -6.99 14.03
C PHE A 37 -5.27 -7.93 14.07
N ILE A 38 -6.40 -7.44 13.57
CA ILE A 38 -7.66 -8.17 13.40
C ILE A 38 -8.05 -8.18 11.92
N ASP A 39 -9.17 -8.84 11.60
CA ASP A 39 -9.75 -8.88 10.26
C ASP A 39 -8.95 -9.69 9.23
N TRP A 40 -8.81 -10.98 9.53
CA TRP A 40 -8.06 -11.95 8.72
C TRP A 40 -8.87 -12.56 7.58
N ASP A 41 -10.06 -12.03 7.27
CA ASP A 41 -10.96 -12.61 6.25
C ASP A 41 -10.41 -12.47 4.82
N GLY A 42 -9.58 -11.46 4.57
CA GLY A 42 -8.84 -11.22 3.33
C GLY A 42 -7.48 -11.93 3.25
N ALA A 43 -7.10 -12.72 4.27
CA ALA A 43 -5.81 -13.39 4.29
C ALA A 43 -5.70 -14.43 3.16
N ALA A 44 -4.63 -14.33 2.37
CA ALA A 44 -4.45 -15.14 1.18
C ALA A 44 -2.97 -15.23 0.80
N ALA A 45 -2.66 -16.10 -0.17
CA ALA A 45 -1.34 -16.18 -0.77
C ALA A 45 -1.00 -14.83 -1.46
N GLY A 46 0.09 -14.20 -1.02
CA GLY A 46 0.57 -12.90 -1.51
C GLY A 46 2.08 -12.76 -1.35
N THR A 47 2.64 -11.67 -1.87
CA THR A 47 4.05 -11.35 -1.66
C THR A 47 4.21 -10.40 -0.47
N ARG A 48 5.35 -10.50 0.22
CA ARG A 48 5.72 -9.59 1.31
C ARG A 48 5.68 -8.13 0.87
N LEU A 49 6.16 -7.85 -0.34
CA LEU A 49 6.17 -6.52 -0.94
C LEU A 49 4.74 -5.96 -1.15
N TRP A 50 3.79 -6.81 -1.54
CA TRP A 50 2.39 -6.39 -1.76
C TRP A 50 1.69 -6.00 -0.46
N ASP A 51 1.87 -6.77 0.60
CA ASP A 51 1.37 -6.44 1.95
C ASP A 51 2.06 -5.20 2.50
N LEU A 52 3.39 -5.11 2.37
CA LEU A 52 4.16 -3.96 2.85
C LEU A 52 3.73 -2.66 2.16
N ALA A 53 3.56 -2.67 0.84
CA ALA A 53 3.11 -1.51 0.09
C ALA A 53 1.72 -1.07 0.56
N TYR A 54 0.80 -2.02 0.76
CA TYR A 54 -0.55 -1.68 1.20
C TYR A 54 -0.56 -1.06 2.60
N SER A 55 0.17 -1.66 3.55
CA SER A 55 0.31 -1.10 4.88
C SER A 55 0.95 0.28 4.86
N ALA A 56 2.08 0.44 4.17
CA ALA A 56 2.80 1.71 4.11
C ALA A 56 1.90 2.84 3.56
N GLN A 57 1.15 2.57 2.49
CA GLN A 57 0.17 3.51 1.94
C GLN A 57 -0.97 3.79 2.92
N ALA A 58 -1.56 2.77 3.53
CA ALA A 58 -2.68 2.93 4.46
C ALA A 58 -2.31 3.75 5.70
N PHE A 59 -1.10 3.54 6.24
CA PHE A 59 -0.62 4.24 7.43
C PHE A 59 -0.12 5.66 7.14
N THR A 60 0.40 5.94 5.94
CA THR A 60 1.18 7.18 5.73
C THR A 60 0.68 8.06 4.60
N LEU A 61 -0.03 7.52 3.60
CA LEU A 61 -0.43 8.25 2.38
C LEU A 61 -1.95 8.34 2.17
N ASN A 62 -2.75 7.63 2.98
CA ASN A 62 -4.20 7.54 2.78
C ASN A 62 -4.97 8.84 3.11
N ASP A 63 -4.36 9.75 3.86
CA ASP A 63 -4.89 11.10 4.10
C ASP A 63 -4.19 12.12 3.17
N MET A 64 -4.87 12.46 2.07
CA MET A 64 -4.36 13.39 1.06
C MET A 64 -4.36 14.86 1.51
N SER A 65 -4.88 15.17 2.70
CA SER A 65 -4.84 16.53 3.26
C SER A 65 -3.52 16.86 3.95
N VAL A 66 -2.70 15.85 4.23
CA VAL A 66 -1.37 15.99 4.84
C VAL A 66 -0.38 16.54 3.80
N ASP A 67 0.53 17.42 4.24
CA ASP A 67 1.61 17.92 3.37
C ASP A 67 2.45 16.74 2.82
N PRO A 68 2.71 16.68 1.51
CA PRO A 68 3.44 15.56 0.91
C PRO A 68 4.82 15.30 1.51
N ASN A 69 5.54 16.33 1.98
CA ASN A 69 6.85 16.11 2.61
C ASN A 69 6.70 15.48 3.99
N VAL A 70 5.65 15.84 4.73
CA VAL A 70 5.34 15.24 6.03
C VAL A 70 4.89 13.78 5.85
N ALA A 71 3.99 13.52 4.90
CA ALA A 71 3.60 12.16 4.54
C ALA A 71 4.80 11.31 4.09
N GLY A 72 5.72 11.89 3.31
CA GLY A 72 6.97 11.26 2.90
C GLY A 72 7.86 10.90 4.09
N GLN A 73 8.01 11.79 5.08
CA GLN A 73 8.76 11.48 6.31
C GLN A 73 8.13 10.32 7.09
N SER A 74 6.79 10.29 7.19
CA SER A 74 6.08 9.16 7.80
C SER A 74 6.31 7.85 7.03
N LEU A 75 6.30 7.89 5.69
CA LEU A 75 6.62 6.74 4.84
C LEU A 75 8.05 6.24 5.09
N GLY A 76 9.03 7.14 5.12
CA GLY A 76 10.42 6.82 5.43
C GLY A 76 10.58 6.14 6.79
N ALA A 77 9.94 6.69 7.83
CA ALA A 77 9.93 6.10 9.16
C ALA A 77 9.23 4.73 9.21
N PHE A 78 8.16 4.54 8.44
CA PHE A 78 7.43 3.27 8.36
C PHE A 78 8.30 2.17 7.76
N VAL A 79 8.96 2.42 6.62
CA VAL A 79 9.80 1.42 5.95
C VAL A 79 11.09 1.13 6.73
N ASP A 80 11.63 2.13 7.44
CA ASP A 80 12.75 1.95 8.37
C ASP A 80 12.36 1.08 9.57
N GLY A 81 11.19 1.36 10.18
CA GLY A 81 10.63 0.53 11.26
C GLY A 81 10.37 -0.92 10.84
N TYR A 82 9.93 -1.13 9.60
CA TYR A 82 9.80 -2.46 8.99
C TYR A 82 11.16 -3.13 8.72
N ARG A 83 12.24 -2.34 8.61
CA ARG A 83 13.60 -2.77 8.22
C ARG A 83 13.62 -3.38 6.82
N ALA A 84 12.93 -2.74 5.87
CA ALA A 84 12.92 -3.17 4.49
C ALA A 84 14.33 -3.17 3.88
N GLU A 85 14.65 -4.22 3.13
CA GLU A 85 15.93 -4.39 2.46
C GLU A 85 16.07 -3.41 1.28
N ALA A 86 17.31 -3.05 0.91
CA ALA A 86 17.57 -2.08 -0.15
C ALA A 86 16.89 -2.44 -1.50
N GLU A 87 16.76 -3.74 -1.80
CA GLU A 87 16.04 -4.23 -2.97
C GLU A 87 14.55 -3.82 -2.91
N LEU A 88 13.86 -4.09 -1.81
CA LEU A 88 12.46 -3.69 -1.59
C LEU A 88 12.30 -2.17 -1.61
N LEU A 89 13.20 -1.45 -0.94
CA LEU A 89 13.16 0.02 -0.89
C LEU A 89 13.28 0.65 -2.29
N SER A 90 13.99 0.01 -3.22
CA SER A 90 14.16 0.52 -4.58
C SER A 90 12.91 0.39 -5.45
N VAL A 91 11.99 -0.52 -5.10
CA VAL A 91 10.80 -0.84 -5.90
C VAL A 91 9.48 -0.46 -5.23
N ILE A 92 9.47 -0.25 -3.91
CA ILE A 92 8.24 0.06 -3.16
C ILE A 92 7.51 1.33 -3.63
N PRO A 93 8.14 2.43 -4.11
CA PRO A 93 7.41 3.59 -4.63
C PRO A 93 6.46 3.24 -5.78
N ASP A 94 6.88 2.38 -6.70
CA ASP A 94 6.07 1.95 -7.84
C ASP A 94 4.96 1.00 -7.40
N VAL A 95 5.26 0.11 -6.46
CA VAL A 95 4.29 -0.88 -5.95
C VAL A 95 3.21 -0.20 -5.10
N LEU A 96 3.52 0.87 -4.37
CA LEU A 96 2.54 1.68 -3.66
C LEU A 96 1.43 2.15 -4.62
N ALA A 97 1.80 2.72 -5.77
CA ALA A 97 0.84 3.16 -6.77
C ALA A 97 0.01 1.98 -7.31
N GLN A 98 0.66 0.89 -7.73
CA GLN A 98 -0.02 -0.30 -8.24
C GLN A 98 -1.01 -0.90 -7.23
N ARG A 99 -0.58 -1.02 -5.97
CA ARG A 99 -1.39 -1.61 -4.89
C ARG A 99 -2.61 -0.77 -4.57
N THR A 100 -2.47 0.56 -4.61
CA THR A 100 -3.57 1.49 -4.36
C THR A 100 -4.60 1.44 -5.48
N TRP A 101 -4.14 1.40 -6.74
CA TRP A 101 -5.01 1.20 -7.89
C TRP A 101 -5.75 -0.14 -7.82
N ALA A 102 -5.06 -1.22 -7.40
CA ALA A 102 -5.71 -2.52 -7.22
C ALA A 102 -6.86 -2.50 -6.21
N MET A 103 -6.79 -1.68 -5.14
CA MET A 103 -7.93 -1.49 -4.22
C MET A 103 -9.11 -0.79 -4.89
N TYR A 104 -8.85 0.29 -5.64
CA TYR A 104 -9.89 0.96 -6.40
C TYR A 104 -10.56 0.02 -7.39
N GLU A 105 -9.76 -0.75 -8.14
CA GLU A 105 -10.24 -1.70 -9.13
C GLU A 105 -11.05 -2.83 -8.50
N MET A 106 -10.60 -3.37 -7.36
CA MET A 106 -11.36 -4.37 -6.60
C MET A 106 -12.76 -3.86 -6.24
N LEU A 107 -12.88 -2.64 -5.72
CA LEU A 107 -14.17 -2.06 -5.34
C LEU A 107 -15.03 -1.73 -6.57
N ARG A 108 -14.43 -1.20 -7.63
CA ARG A 108 -15.10 -0.90 -8.91
C ARG A 108 -15.67 -2.17 -9.53
N ASP A 109 -14.90 -3.25 -9.53
CA ASP A 109 -15.28 -4.52 -10.09
C ASP A 109 -16.34 -5.21 -9.23
N ALA A 110 -16.23 -5.15 -7.90
CA ALA A 110 -17.29 -5.60 -7.00
C ALA A 110 -18.61 -4.84 -7.23
N HIS A 111 -18.56 -3.54 -7.48
CA HIS A 111 -19.74 -2.76 -7.86
C HIS A 111 -20.32 -3.19 -9.20
N ARG A 112 -19.48 -3.34 -10.23
CA ARG A 112 -19.88 -3.82 -11.56
C ARG A 112 -20.59 -5.17 -11.47
N ASP A 113 -20.06 -6.08 -10.65
CA ASP A 113 -20.52 -7.47 -10.55
C ASP A 113 -21.62 -7.67 -9.50
N GLY A 114 -22.00 -6.62 -8.76
CA GLY A 114 -23.03 -6.67 -7.72
C GLY A 114 -22.60 -7.48 -6.48
N ALA A 115 -21.30 -7.58 -6.21
CA ALA A 115 -20.75 -8.31 -5.07
C ALA A 115 -20.80 -7.45 -3.80
N GLU A 116 -21.65 -7.84 -2.85
CA GLU A 116 -21.82 -7.13 -1.58
C GLU A 116 -20.92 -7.68 -0.46
N PRO A 117 -20.51 -6.82 0.50
CA PRO A 117 -20.89 -5.41 0.67
C PRO A 117 -20.05 -4.41 -0.16
N TRP A 118 -19.05 -4.88 -0.90
CA TRP A 118 -18.06 -4.02 -1.59
C TRP A 118 -18.65 -3.17 -2.70
N GLY A 119 -19.66 -3.68 -3.42
CA GLY A 119 -20.38 -2.91 -4.43
C GLY A 119 -21.10 -1.69 -3.84
N THR A 120 -21.73 -1.83 -2.67
CA THR A 120 -22.32 -0.70 -1.94
C THR A 120 -21.23 0.23 -1.37
N THR A 121 -20.15 -0.32 -0.80
CA THR A 121 -19.02 0.46 -0.28
C THR A 121 -18.43 1.40 -1.33
N PHE A 122 -18.25 0.91 -2.57
CA PHE A 122 -17.77 1.71 -3.70
C PHE A 122 -18.59 2.99 -3.92
N LEU A 123 -19.93 2.88 -3.91
CA LEU A 123 -20.84 4.01 -4.10
C LEU A 123 -20.90 4.96 -2.90
N ASN A 124 -20.63 4.47 -1.69
CA ASN A 124 -20.67 5.26 -0.46
C ASN A 124 -19.38 6.08 -0.23
N GLY A 125 -18.83 6.64 -1.31
CA GLY A 125 -17.64 7.51 -1.28
C GLY A 125 -16.29 6.80 -1.25
N HIS A 126 -16.24 5.48 -1.02
CA HIS A 126 -14.96 4.76 -1.00
C HIS A 126 -14.36 4.63 -2.40
N GLY A 127 -15.18 4.50 -3.45
CA GLY A 127 -14.70 4.49 -4.83
C GLY A 127 -13.98 5.79 -5.20
N ASP A 128 -14.59 6.94 -4.87
CA ASP A 128 -13.99 8.25 -5.11
C ASP A 128 -12.73 8.47 -4.26
N HIS A 129 -12.77 8.06 -2.98
CA HIS A 129 -11.61 8.12 -2.08
C HIS A 129 -10.44 7.32 -2.62
N TRP A 130 -10.63 6.02 -2.91
CA TRP A 130 -9.56 5.14 -3.36
C TRP A 130 -9.01 5.55 -4.72
N ARG A 131 -9.84 6.08 -5.61
CA ARG A 131 -9.37 6.69 -6.85
C ARG A 131 -8.46 7.89 -6.58
N ALA A 132 -8.91 8.81 -5.72
CA ALA A 132 -8.14 10.01 -5.40
C ALA A 132 -6.80 9.67 -4.72
N VAL A 133 -6.79 8.70 -3.80
CA VAL A 133 -5.56 8.22 -3.17
C VAL A 133 -4.63 7.56 -4.19
N ALA A 134 -5.15 6.72 -5.10
CA ALA A 134 -4.34 6.09 -6.13
C ALA A 134 -3.67 7.13 -7.05
N GLU A 135 -4.44 8.12 -7.50
CA GLU A 135 -3.91 9.23 -8.31
C GLU A 135 -2.90 10.09 -7.51
N TYR A 136 -3.10 10.28 -6.21
CA TYR A 136 -2.17 11.00 -5.34
C TYR A 136 -0.84 10.26 -5.17
N VAL A 137 -0.89 8.97 -4.86
CA VAL A 137 0.28 8.12 -4.68
C VAL A 137 1.07 8.02 -5.99
N GLU A 138 0.39 7.81 -7.11
CA GLU A 138 1.02 7.73 -8.45
C GLU A 138 1.73 9.03 -8.84
N ARG A 139 1.09 10.19 -8.63
CA ARG A 139 1.74 11.50 -8.92
C ARG A 139 2.93 11.79 -8.00
N GLY A 140 2.95 11.19 -6.81
CA GLY A 140 3.97 11.44 -5.78
C GLY A 140 5.17 10.48 -5.82
N VAL A 141 5.26 9.55 -6.78
CA VAL A 141 6.29 8.49 -6.82
C VAL A 141 7.72 9.02 -6.59
N GLU A 142 8.07 10.16 -7.19
CA GLU A 142 9.39 10.78 -6.97
C GLU A 142 9.58 11.26 -5.53
N VAL A 143 8.57 11.92 -4.94
CA VAL A 143 8.59 12.39 -3.55
C VAL A 143 8.73 11.22 -2.57
N TRP A 144 8.00 10.14 -2.81
CA TRP A 144 8.07 8.92 -1.98
C TRP A 144 9.43 8.25 -2.11
N GLY A 145 9.95 8.14 -3.33
CA GLY A 145 11.28 7.57 -3.59
C GLY A 145 12.40 8.38 -2.92
N ASP A 146 12.32 9.71 -2.95
CA ASP A 146 13.28 10.58 -2.28
C ASP A 146 13.20 10.45 -0.75
N ALA A 147 12.00 10.45 -0.19
CA ALA A 147 11.80 10.31 1.25
C ALA A 147 12.32 8.96 1.81
N ILE A 148 12.17 7.88 1.03
CA ILE A 148 12.68 6.56 1.41
C ILE A 148 14.21 6.49 1.33
N ARG A 149 14.83 7.15 0.33
CA ARG A 149 16.30 7.16 0.18
C ARG A 149 17.00 7.99 1.25
N VAL A 150 16.32 9.02 1.76
CA VAL A 150 16.83 9.91 2.81
C VAL A 150 16.38 9.41 4.19
N GLY A 151 16.38 8.08 4.42
CA GLY A 151 16.02 7.51 5.72
C GLY A 151 16.68 8.28 6.89
N PRO A 152 16.00 8.37 8.04
CA PRO A 152 16.35 9.31 9.12
C PRO A 152 17.83 9.24 9.57
#